data_AF-A0A1A6XPK3-F1
#
_entry.id   AF-A0A1A6XPK3-F1
#
_cell.length_a   1.000
_cell.length_b   1.000
_cell.length_c   1.000
_cell.angle_alpha   90.00
_cell.angle_beta   90.00
_cell.angle_gamma   90.00
#
_symmetry.space_group_name_H-M   'P 1'
#
loop_
_entity.id
_entity.type
_entity.pdbx_description
1 polymer ?
#
loop_
_entity_poly.entity_id
_entity_poly.type
_entity_poly.pdbx_seq_one_letter_code
_entity_poly.pdbx_strand_id
1 'polypeptide(L)'
;MPWYARCMAAVLLLASLPAFARGPHVDLIDYPRPEANWERAYGLKAVLAREFDRLCADTWCEGEYSNYRVMEFRCAVLAHRGTVQRCAWVVVASELAVQADTGVVQVDNGRWVCPVELGPGVPVETFHAALEAPDGLTAPLPGLDRGLFDVLPDCIRRPGRVG
;
A
#
# COMPACT_ATOMS: atom_id res chain seq x y z
N MET A 1 56.10 20.28 32.87
CA MET A 1 54.63 20.41 32.85
C MET A 1 54.15 20.53 31.41
N PRO A 2 53.05 19.85 31.07
CA PRO A 2 52.79 19.30 29.75
C PRO A 2 51.59 19.98 29.10
N TRP A 3 51.59 20.34 27.82
CA TRP A 3 50.31 20.81 27.27
C TRP A 3 50.08 20.73 25.76
N TYR A 4 51.11 20.73 24.90
CA TYR A 4 50.85 20.84 23.46
C TYR A 4 50.66 19.52 22.69
N ALA A 5 51.04 18.37 23.23
CA ALA A 5 51.06 17.11 22.45
C ALA A 5 49.81 16.22 22.57
N ARG A 6 48.75 16.67 23.27
CA ARG A 6 47.56 15.85 23.57
C ARG A 6 46.30 16.18 22.75
N CYS A 7 46.31 17.21 21.92
CA CYS A 7 45.10 17.67 21.24
C CYS A 7 44.81 17.01 19.88
N MET A 8 45.73 16.25 19.29
CA MET A 8 45.53 15.72 17.93
C MET A 8 45.00 14.28 17.86
N ALA A 9 44.90 13.55 18.97
CA ALA A 9 44.48 12.14 18.96
C ALA A 9 43.01 11.90 19.37
N ALA A 10 42.27 12.92 19.78
CA ALA A 10 40.96 12.74 20.42
C ALA A 10 39.72 13.01 19.53
N VAL A 11 39.90 13.38 18.25
CA VAL A 11 38.76 13.79 17.40
C VAL A 11 38.30 12.70 16.42
N LEU A 12 38.98 11.56 16.32
CA LEU A 12 38.67 10.52 15.33
C LEU A 12 37.65 9.45 15.77
N LEU A 13 36.95 9.60 16.90
CA LEU A 13 36.21 8.47 17.50
C LEU A 13 34.69 8.56 17.62
N LEU A 14 34.02 9.62 17.15
CA LEU A 14 32.56 9.73 17.34
C LEU A 14 31.81 10.32 16.14
N ALA A 15 32.07 9.78 14.94
CA ALA A 15 31.08 9.80 13.88
C ALA A 15 30.55 8.37 13.66
N SER A 16 30.05 7.75 14.73
CA SER A 16 28.98 6.76 14.57
C SER A 16 27.75 7.54 14.10
N LEU A 17 27.72 7.87 12.80
CA LEU A 17 26.48 8.21 12.14
C LEU A 17 25.52 7.09 12.54
N PRO A 18 24.33 7.39 13.09
CA PRO A 18 23.32 6.37 13.14
C PRO A 18 23.12 6.00 11.68
N ALA A 19 23.65 4.86 11.25
CA ALA A 19 23.06 4.17 10.14
C ALA A 19 21.59 4.13 10.54
N PHE A 20 20.74 4.87 9.84
CA PHE A 20 19.30 4.66 9.94
C PHE A 20 19.17 3.17 9.71
N ALA A 21 19.05 2.42 10.80
CA ALA A 21 18.92 0.99 10.76
C ALA A 21 17.54 0.83 10.15
N ARG A 22 17.50 0.77 8.81
CA ARG A 22 16.30 0.42 8.08
C ARG A 22 15.81 -0.83 8.78
N GLY A 23 14.59 -0.75 9.29
CA GLY A 23 13.96 -1.92 9.88
C GLY A 23 14.03 -3.08 8.87
N PRO A 24 13.80 -4.31 9.31
CA PRO A 24 13.93 -5.47 8.43
C PRO A 24 12.93 -5.46 7.26
N HIS A 25 12.02 -4.49 7.23
CA HIS A 25 11.02 -4.32 6.19
C HIS A 25 11.29 -3.10 5.30
N VAL A 26 11.01 -3.26 4.01
CA VAL A 26 11.00 -2.19 3.01
C VAL A 26 9.67 -2.19 2.27
N ASP A 27 9.32 -1.07 1.63
CA ASP A 27 8.20 -1.04 0.68
C ASP A 27 8.57 -1.91 -0.53
N LEU A 28 7.61 -2.70 -1.04
CA LEU A 28 7.75 -3.50 -2.24
C LEU A 28 8.26 -2.66 -3.44
N ILE A 29 7.86 -1.39 -3.54
CA ILE A 29 8.31 -0.48 -4.60
C ILE A 29 9.84 -0.27 -4.59
N ASP A 30 10.45 -0.40 -3.41
CA ASP A 30 11.87 -0.15 -3.12
C ASP A 30 12.67 -1.44 -2.87
N TYR A 31 12.08 -2.61 -3.07
CA TYR A 31 12.78 -3.88 -2.94
C TYR A 31 13.38 -4.32 -4.29
N PRO A 32 14.62 -4.84 -4.37
CA PRO A 32 15.60 -4.98 -3.29
C PRO A 32 16.44 -3.71 -3.05
N ARG A 33 16.26 -2.69 -3.88
CA ARG A 33 16.92 -1.38 -3.78
C ARG A 33 15.92 -0.29 -4.16
N PRO A 34 16.11 0.97 -3.72
CA PRO A 34 15.18 2.05 -3.97
C PRO A 34 14.73 2.11 -5.43
N GLU A 35 13.44 2.31 -5.64
CA GLU A 35 12.79 2.46 -6.95
C GLU A 35 12.92 1.23 -7.89
N ALA A 36 13.39 0.08 -7.42
CA ALA A 36 13.58 -1.10 -8.26
C ALA A 36 12.29 -1.65 -8.88
N ASN A 37 11.13 -1.40 -8.26
CA ASN A 37 9.82 -1.85 -8.75
C ASN A 37 8.90 -0.70 -9.15
N TRP A 38 9.44 0.50 -9.45
CA TRP A 38 8.61 1.69 -9.69
C TRP A 38 7.62 1.50 -10.85
N GLU A 39 8.08 0.96 -11.98
CA GLU A 39 7.23 0.66 -13.14
C GLU A 39 6.13 -0.36 -12.81
N ARG A 40 6.49 -1.46 -12.12
CA ARG A 40 5.52 -2.48 -11.70
C ARG A 40 4.47 -1.90 -10.75
N ALA A 41 4.87 -1.01 -9.84
CA ALA A 41 3.96 -0.38 -8.88
C ALA A 41 2.97 0.57 -9.57
N TYR A 42 3.42 1.42 -10.49
CA TYR A 42 2.51 2.30 -11.24
C TYR A 42 1.63 1.53 -12.22
N GLY A 43 2.17 0.49 -12.87
CA GLY A 43 1.39 -0.43 -13.69
C GLY A 43 0.28 -1.09 -12.88
N LEU A 44 0.62 -1.64 -11.71
CA LEU A 44 -0.36 -2.23 -10.79
C LEU A 44 -1.40 -1.20 -10.35
N LYS A 45 -1.00 0.02 -9.97
CA LYS A 45 -1.95 1.08 -9.61
C LYS A 45 -2.97 1.35 -10.73
N ALA A 46 -2.50 1.45 -11.97
CA ALA A 46 -3.38 1.69 -13.11
C ALA A 46 -4.32 0.52 -13.37
N VAL A 47 -3.83 -0.72 -13.26
CA VAL A 47 -4.62 -1.94 -13.45
C VAL A 47 -5.66 -2.11 -12.33
N LEU A 48 -5.29 -1.88 -11.06
CA LEU A 48 -6.21 -1.90 -9.92
C LEU A 48 -7.32 -0.88 -10.08
N ALA A 49 -7.02 0.36 -10.50
CA ALA A 49 -8.03 1.38 -10.73
C ALA A 49 -9.04 0.95 -11.80
N ARG A 50 -8.57 0.46 -12.96
CA ARG A 50 -9.45 0.03 -14.05
C ARG A 50 -10.30 -1.18 -13.69
N GLU A 51 -9.70 -2.22 -13.13
CA GLU A 51 -10.43 -3.43 -12.74
C GLU A 51 -11.40 -3.15 -11.59
N PHE A 52 -11.04 -2.26 -10.67
CA PHE A 52 -11.98 -1.81 -9.64
C PHE A 52 -13.18 -1.11 -10.25
N ASP A 53 -13.00 -0.13 -11.12
CA ASP A 53 -14.12 0.56 -11.76
C ASP A 53 -15.02 -0.42 -12.54
N ARG A 54 -14.43 -1.43 -13.20
CA ARG A 54 -15.18 -2.48 -13.92
C ARG A 54 -16.01 -3.35 -12.98
N LEU A 55 -15.42 -3.88 -11.90
CA LEU A 55 -16.09 -4.80 -10.97
C LEU A 55 -17.08 -4.07 -10.05
N CYS A 56 -16.73 -2.86 -9.63
CA CYS A 56 -17.53 -1.98 -8.78
C CYS A 56 -18.91 -1.70 -9.39
N ALA A 57 -18.96 -1.41 -10.69
CA ALA A 57 -20.19 -1.16 -11.44
C ALA A 57 -21.18 -2.34 -11.40
N ASP A 58 -20.67 -3.57 -11.25
CA ASP A 58 -21.47 -4.79 -11.41
C ASP A 58 -21.82 -5.49 -10.08
N THR A 59 -21.21 -5.11 -8.94
CA THR A 59 -21.27 -5.97 -7.73
C THR A 59 -21.33 -5.27 -6.37
N TRP A 60 -20.33 -4.46 -6.01
CA TRP A 60 -20.09 -4.09 -4.60
C TRP A 60 -20.29 -2.61 -4.26
N CYS A 61 -20.43 -1.76 -5.28
CA CYS A 61 -20.54 -0.32 -5.08
C CYS A 61 -21.98 0.20 -5.02
N GLU A 62 -22.96 -0.69 -4.88
CA GLU A 62 -24.32 -0.34 -4.45
C GLU A 62 -24.35 -0.13 -2.91
N GLY A 63 -23.40 0.66 -2.41
CA GLY A 63 -23.19 0.92 -0.99
C GLY A 63 -23.72 2.28 -0.55
N GLU A 64 -23.15 2.78 0.54
CA GLU A 64 -23.45 4.11 1.09
C GLU A 64 -23.05 5.26 0.14
N TYR A 65 -22.06 5.00 -0.73
CA TYR A 65 -21.54 5.97 -1.69
C TYR A 65 -21.65 5.44 -3.11
N SER A 66 -21.78 6.33 -4.09
CA SER A 66 -21.88 5.98 -5.51
C SER A 66 -20.53 5.93 -6.25
N ASN A 67 -19.45 6.40 -5.62
CA ASN A 67 -18.20 6.74 -6.32
C ASN A 67 -16.92 6.19 -5.65
N TYR A 68 -16.95 4.94 -5.19
CA TYR A 68 -15.75 4.32 -4.62
C TYR A 68 -14.55 4.37 -5.59
N ARG A 69 -13.36 4.62 -5.04
CA ARG A 69 -12.09 4.70 -5.77
C ARG A 69 -10.96 4.03 -4.99
N VAL A 70 -10.09 3.34 -5.73
CA VAL A 70 -8.80 2.89 -5.22
C VAL A 70 -7.86 4.08 -5.11
N MET A 71 -7.32 4.32 -3.91
CA MET A 71 -6.36 5.39 -3.66
C MET A 71 -4.92 4.87 -3.70
N GLU A 72 -4.64 3.81 -2.94
CA GLU A 72 -3.27 3.32 -2.78
C GLU A 72 -3.24 1.81 -2.45
N PHE A 73 -2.20 1.13 -2.92
CA PHE A 73 -1.91 -0.26 -2.57
C PHE A 73 -0.41 -0.38 -2.27
N ARG A 74 -0.05 -0.76 -1.04
CA ARG A 74 1.34 -0.89 -0.58
C ARG A 74 1.55 -2.21 0.11
N CYS A 75 2.73 -2.79 -0.09
CA CYS A 75 3.11 -4.04 0.55
C CYS A 75 4.43 -3.89 1.30
N ALA A 76 4.50 -4.47 2.49
CA ALA A 76 5.72 -4.59 3.25
C ALA A 76 6.46 -5.89 2.86
N VAL A 77 7.75 -5.77 2.55
CA VAL A 77 8.63 -6.89 2.21
C VAL A 77 9.64 -7.08 3.34
N LEU A 78 9.81 -8.33 3.80
CA LEU A 78 10.90 -8.69 4.70
C LEU A 78 12.20 -8.82 3.90
N ALA A 79 13.04 -7.79 3.96
CA ALA A 79 14.12 -7.56 3.00
C ALA A 79 15.13 -8.71 2.94
N HIS A 80 15.53 -9.27 4.09
CA HIS A 80 16.53 -10.35 4.12
C HIS A 80 16.01 -11.69 3.62
N ARG A 81 14.68 -11.87 3.53
CA ARG A 81 14.05 -13.08 2.98
C ARG A 81 13.49 -12.88 1.58
N GLY A 82 13.32 -11.64 1.14
CA GLY A 82 12.70 -11.32 -0.15
C GLY A 82 11.24 -11.79 -0.22
N THR A 83 10.51 -11.68 0.88
CA THR A 83 9.13 -12.17 0.98
C THR A 83 8.14 -11.07 1.36
N VAL A 84 7.02 -11.01 0.65
CA VAL A 84 5.92 -10.10 0.96
C VAL A 84 5.24 -10.59 2.25
N GLN A 85 5.00 -9.68 3.19
CA GLN A 85 4.45 -10.01 4.51
C GLN A 85 2.97 -9.62 4.62
N ARG A 86 2.65 -8.39 4.25
CA ARG A 86 1.31 -7.82 4.34
C ARG A 86 1.18 -6.66 3.37
N CYS A 87 -0.04 -6.44 2.89
CA CYS A 87 -0.36 -5.26 2.10
C CYS A 87 -1.52 -4.49 2.74
N ALA A 88 -1.56 -3.19 2.45
CA ALA A 88 -2.67 -2.32 2.77
C ALA A 88 -3.23 -1.76 1.48
N TRP A 89 -4.55 -1.89 1.32
CA TRP A 89 -5.28 -1.32 0.21
C TRP A 89 -6.20 -0.22 0.71
N VAL A 90 -5.95 1.01 0.29
CA VAL A 90 -6.77 2.17 0.63
C VAL A 90 -7.83 2.37 -0.44
N VAL A 91 -9.09 2.38 0.01
CA VAL A 91 -10.26 2.74 -0.79
C VAL A 91 -10.89 3.99 -0.17
N VAL A 92 -11.36 4.90 -1.01
CA VAL A 92 -12.08 6.11 -0.60
C VAL A 92 -13.37 6.24 -1.39
N ALA A 93 -14.33 6.97 -0.84
CA ALA A 93 -15.57 7.34 -1.51
C ALA A 93 -16.09 8.66 -0.94
N SER A 94 -16.96 9.35 -1.67
CA SER A 94 -17.61 10.57 -1.21
C SER A 94 -18.93 10.86 -1.93
N GLU A 95 -19.92 11.40 -1.25
CA GLU A 95 -21.12 11.92 -1.89
C GLU A 95 -21.19 13.44 -1.71
N LEU A 96 -21.53 14.15 -2.77
CA LEU A 96 -21.57 15.61 -2.77
C LEU A 96 -22.96 16.08 -3.14
N ALA A 97 -23.54 16.96 -2.32
CA ALA A 97 -24.82 17.59 -2.57
C ALA A 97 -24.70 19.10 -2.51
N VAL A 98 -25.33 19.81 -3.45
CA VAL A 98 -25.41 21.27 -3.42
C VAL A 98 -26.74 21.69 -2.83
N GLN A 99 -26.71 22.44 -1.73
CA GLN A 99 -27.91 23.07 -1.19
C GLN A 99 -28.31 24.24 -2.09
N ALA A 100 -29.45 24.11 -2.78
CA ALA A 100 -29.87 25.04 -3.82
C ALA A 100 -30.03 26.49 -3.31
N ASP A 101 -30.57 26.66 -2.10
CA ASP A 101 -30.90 28.00 -1.56
C ASP A 101 -29.68 28.75 -1.02
N THR A 102 -28.66 28.03 -0.56
CA THR A 102 -27.50 28.62 0.12
C THR A 102 -26.21 28.52 -0.71
N GLY A 103 -26.21 27.69 -1.75
CA GLY A 103 -25.01 27.36 -2.53
C GLY A 103 -23.98 26.53 -1.77
N VAL A 104 -24.30 26.06 -0.56
CA VAL A 104 -23.38 25.26 0.25
C VAL A 104 -23.22 23.87 -0.34
N VAL A 105 -21.98 23.48 -0.59
CA VAL A 105 -21.61 22.10 -0.96
C VAL A 105 -21.48 21.28 0.31
N GLN A 106 -22.36 20.30 0.47
CA GLN A 106 -22.27 19.28 1.51
C GLN A 106 -21.39 18.14 1.00
N VAL A 107 -20.51 17.67 1.86
CA VAL A 107 -19.57 16.58 1.57
C VAL A 107 -19.75 15.51 2.64
N ASP A 108 -20.07 14.31 2.19
CA ASP A 108 -19.97 13.08 2.98
C ASP A 108 -18.86 12.23 2.37
N ASN A 109 -17.99 11.62 3.18
CA ASN A 109 -16.91 10.79 2.67
C ASN A 109 -16.55 9.63 3.58
N GLY A 110 -16.03 8.58 2.96
CA GLY A 110 -15.57 7.39 3.62
C GLY A 110 -14.15 7.04 3.20
N ARG A 111 -13.38 6.51 4.15
CA ARG A 111 -12.06 5.91 3.91
C ARG A 111 -11.96 4.55 4.57
N TRP A 112 -11.43 3.60 3.83
CA TRP A 112 -11.17 2.23 4.28
C TRP A 112 -9.70 1.88 4.04
N VAL A 113 -9.11 1.21 5.02
CA VAL A 113 -7.79 0.58 4.88
C VAL A 113 -8.03 -0.92 5.00
N CYS A 114 -8.02 -1.60 3.86
CA CYS A 114 -8.29 -3.02 3.73
C CYS A 114 -6.98 -3.80 3.85
N PRO A 115 -6.76 -4.55 4.94
CA PRO A 115 -5.56 -5.36 5.08
C PRO A 115 -5.63 -6.56 4.15
N VAL A 116 -4.52 -6.85 3.47
CA VAL A 116 -4.31 -8.07 2.70
C VAL A 116 -3.18 -8.82 3.41
N GLU A 117 -3.57 -9.75 4.28
CA GLU A 117 -2.64 -10.61 5.00
C GLU A 117 -2.29 -11.81 4.13
N LEU A 118 -1.03 -11.92 3.75
CA LEU A 118 -0.55 -13.05 2.96
C LEU A 118 -0.06 -14.15 3.90
N GLY A 119 -0.22 -15.40 3.47
CA GLY A 119 0.43 -16.56 4.05
C GLY A 119 1.95 -16.37 4.11
N PRO A 120 2.63 -17.06 5.03
CA PRO A 120 4.06 -16.86 5.22
C PRO A 120 4.86 -17.27 3.99
N GLY A 121 5.90 -16.50 3.69
CA GLY A 121 6.96 -16.92 2.76
C GLY A 121 6.71 -16.64 1.28
N VAL A 122 5.72 -15.80 0.92
CA VAL A 122 5.45 -15.43 -0.47
C VAL A 122 6.64 -14.67 -1.08
N PRO A 123 7.38 -15.21 -2.06
CA PRO A 123 8.50 -14.51 -2.68
C PRO A 123 8.04 -13.30 -3.49
N VAL A 124 8.81 -12.22 -3.47
CA VAL A 124 8.49 -10.97 -4.18
C VAL A 124 8.24 -11.20 -5.68
N GLU A 125 9.12 -11.92 -6.37
CA GLU A 125 8.95 -12.16 -7.80
C GLU A 125 7.74 -13.06 -8.10
N THR A 126 7.43 -14.01 -7.23
CA THR A 126 6.22 -14.85 -7.34
C THR A 126 4.96 -14.01 -7.18
N PHE A 127 4.97 -13.05 -6.23
CA PHE A 127 3.87 -12.12 -6.04
C PHE A 127 3.66 -11.21 -7.26
N HIS A 128 4.74 -10.63 -7.79
CA HIS A 128 4.66 -9.81 -9.02
C HIS A 128 4.16 -10.61 -10.22
N ALA A 129 4.73 -11.79 -10.46
CA ALA A 129 4.32 -12.63 -11.59
C ALA A 129 2.84 -13.03 -11.52
N ALA A 130 2.32 -13.28 -10.32
CA ALA A 130 0.89 -13.58 -10.15
C ALA A 130 -0.01 -12.37 -10.46
N LEU A 131 0.39 -11.17 -10.03
CA LEU A 131 -0.36 -9.94 -10.34
C LEU A 131 -0.30 -9.52 -11.81
N GLU A 132 0.80 -9.83 -12.49
CA GLU A 132 1.03 -9.53 -13.91
C GLU A 132 0.36 -10.56 -14.84
N ALA A 133 -0.05 -11.71 -14.32
CA ALA A 133 -0.74 -12.74 -15.09
C ALA A 133 -2.13 -12.26 -15.56
N PRO A 134 -2.66 -12.85 -16.65
CA PRO A 134 -4.08 -12.71 -16.99
C PRO A 134 -4.94 -13.06 -15.77
N ASP A 135 -5.95 -12.23 -15.49
CA ASP A 135 -6.82 -12.37 -14.32
C ASP A 135 -6.07 -12.33 -12.96
N GLY A 136 -4.82 -11.86 -12.92
CA GLY A 136 -3.95 -11.87 -11.72
C GLY A 136 -4.49 -11.14 -10.48
N LEU A 137 -5.54 -10.35 -10.65
CA LEU A 137 -6.24 -9.65 -9.58
C LEU A 137 -7.43 -10.42 -9.01
N THR A 138 -8.01 -11.34 -9.79
CA THR A 138 -9.22 -12.11 -9.45
C THR A 138 -8.92 -13.60 -9.25
N ALA A 139 -7.86 -14.11 -9.86
CA ALA A 139 -7.35 -15.45 -9.61
C ALA A 139 -6.67 -15.54 -8.23
N PRO A 140 -6.61 -16.75 -7.61
CA PRO A 140 -5.93 -16.95 -6.34
C PRO A 140 -4.48 -16.47 -6.36
N LEU A 141 -4.13 -15.62 -5.38
CA LEU A 141 -2.78 -15.07 -5.25
C LEU A 141 -1.87 -15.99 -4.42
N PRO A 142 -0.55 -15.99 -4.65
CA PRO A 142 0.40 -16.65 -3.77
C PRO A 142 0.25 -16.17 -2.32
N GLY A 143 0.01 -17.11 -1.41
CA GLY A 143 -0.26 -16.81 0.01
C GLY A 143 -1.69 -16.33 0.30
N LEU A 144 -2.59 -16.36 -0.67
CA LEU A 144 -4.00 -16.06 -0.48
C LEU A 144 -4.85 -17.10 -1.22
N ASP A 145 -5.73 -17.82 -0.53
CA ASP A 145 -6.57 -18.86 -1.15
C ASP A 145 -7.67 -18.30 -2.09
N ARG A 146 -7.62 -16.99 -2.39
CA ARG A 146 -8.61 -16.21 -3.13
C ARG A 146 -7.94 -15.08 -3.90
N GLY A 147 -8.69 -14.38 -4.76
CA GLY A 147 -8.20 -13.22 -5.50
C GLY A 147 -7.99 -12.00 -4.61
N LEU A 148 -7.24 -11.02 -5.11
CA LEU A 148 -7.01 -9.76 -4.40
C LEU A 148 -8.32 -8.99 -4.17
N PHE A 149 -9.18 -8.96 -5.19
CA PHE A 149 -10.46 -8.25 -5.14
C PHE A 149 -11.45 -8.85 -4.15
N ASP A 150 -11.33 -10.14 -3.83
CA ASP A 150 -12.21 -10.82 -2.87
C ASP A 150 -12.02 -10.31 -1.43
N VAL A 151 -10.97 -9.54 -1.16
CA VAL A 151 -10.72 -8.90 0.14
C VAL A 151 -11.59 -7.65 0.36
N LEU A 152 -11.97 -6.97 -0.73
CA LEU A 152 -12.61 -5.66 -0.67
C LEU A 152 -14.04 -5.67 -0.10
N PRO A 153 -14.95 -6.58 -0.50
CA PRO A 153 -16.36 -6.48 -0.11
C PRO A 153 -16.58 -6.49 1.40
N ASP A 154 -15.84 -7.32 2.14
CA ASP A 154 -15.95 -7.39 3.60
C ASP A 154 -15.38 -6.15 4.29
N CYS A 155 -14.38 -5.52 3.67
CA CYS A 155 -13.73 -4.33 4.20
C CYS A 155 -14.59 -3.07 4.02
N ILE A 156 -15.09 -2.84 2.80
CA ILE A 156 -15.82 -1.61 2.45
C ILE A 156 -17.26 -1.59 2.98
N ARG A 157 -17.84 -2.76 3.30
CA ARG A 157 -19.16 -2.87 3.94
C ARG A 157 -19.18 -2.37 5.39
N ARG A 158 -18.01 -2.21 6.04
CA ARG A 158 -17.92 -1.63 7.38
C ARG A 158 -18.07 -0.10 7.25
N PRO A 159 -18.65 0.60 8.24
CA PRO A 159 -18.71 2.06 8.21
C PRO A 159 -17.34 2.67 7.93
N GLY A 160 -17.29 3.58 6.95
CA GLY A 160 -16.07 4.29 6.60
C GLY A 160 -15.57 5.13 7.76
N ARG A 161 -14.26 5.29 7.88
CA ARG A 161 -13.71 6.27 8.84
C ARG A 161 -13.70 7.64 8.16
N VAL A 162 -14.49 8.56 8.70
CA VAL A 162 -14.37 9.98 8.40
C VAL A 162 -13.03 10.49 8.92
N GLY A 163 -12.36 11.33 8.13
CA GLY A 163 -11.05 11.93 8.42
C GLY A 163 -11.18 13.39 8.78
#